data_AF-A0AA43H0S3-F1
#
_entry.id   AF-A0AA43H0S3-F1
#
_cell.length_a   1.000
_cell.length_b   1.000
_cell.length_c   1.000
_cell.angle_alpha   90.00
_cell.angle_beta   90.00
_cell.angle_gamma   90.00
#
_symmetry.space_group_name_H-M   'P 1'
#
loop_
_entity.id
_entity.type
_entity.pdbx_description
1 polymer ?
#
loop_
_entity_poly.entity_id
_entity_poly.type
_entity_poly.pdbx_seq_one_letter_code
_entity_poly.pdbx_strand_id
1 'polypeptide(L)' 'MHSQEYNCVDKVNELLRKLRIRETQLKLAKIHNMSYTSQILENQISELQHQLSEAKDPEIHALMSLLDD' A
#
# COMPACT_ATOMS: atom_id res chain seq x y z
N MET A 1 -12.15 1.13 27.45
CA MET A 1 -10.96 0.51 26.85
C MET A 1 -11.29 0.22 25.39
N HIS A 2 -10.93 1.11 24.45
CA HIS A 2 -11.13 0.94 22.99
C HIS A 2 -10.02 1.64 22.18
N SER A 3 -8.80 1.77 22.71
CA SER A 3 -7.74 2.55 22.02
C SER A 3 -6.86 1.72 21.09
N GLN A 4 -7.01 0.39 21.07
CA GLN A 4 -6.12 -0.52 20.36
C GLN A 4 -6.61 -0.82 18.94
N GLU A 5 -7.92 -0.89 18.73
CA GLU A 5 -8.55 -1.06 17.42
C GLU A 5 -8.42 0.21 16.55
N TYR A 6 -8.59 1.40 17.14
CA TYR A 6 -8.44 2.69 16.44
C TYR A 6 -7.04 2.86 15.82
N ASN A 7 -6.00 2.44 16.54
CA ASN A 7 -4.61 2.61 16.12
C ASN A 7 -4.21 1.63 14.99
N CYS A 8 -4.85 0.46 14.92
CA CYS A 8 -4.58 -0.52 13.87
C CYS A 8 -5.19 -0.08 12.53
N VAL A 9 -6.43 0.41 12.55
CA VAL A 9 -7.11 0.95 11.36
C VAL A 9 -6.35 2.16 10.77
N ASP A 10 -5.85 3.06 11.62
CA ASP A 10 -5.04 4.20 11.18
C ASP A 10 -3.75 3.77 10.46
N LYS A 11 -3.07 2.75 10.99
CA LYS A 11 -1.84 2.20 10.40
C LYS A 11 -2.10 1.59 9.02
N VAL A 12 -3.21 0.87 8.86
CA VAL A 12 -3.61 0.28 7.57
C VAL A 12 -3.93 1.36 6.57
N ASN A 13 -4.73 2.35 6.96
CA ASN A 13 -5.08 3.46 6.10
C ASN A 13 -3.84 4.23 5.64
N GLU A 14 -2.84 4.37 6.51
CA GLU A 14 -1.55 4.94 6.16
C GLU A 14 -0.79 4.07 5.13
N LEU A 15 -0.76 2.75 5.31
CA LEU A 15 -0.14 1.82 4.37
C LEU A 15 -0.82 1.85 2.99
N LEU A 16 -2.15 1.83 2.94
CA LEU A 16 -2.93 1.96 1.70
C LEU A 16 -2.68 3.30 1.01
N ARG A 17 -2.62 4.40 1.78
CA ARG A 17 -2.29 5.71 1.23
C ARG A 17 -0.89 5.72 0.61
N LYS A 18 0.11 5.13 1.29
CA LYS A 18 1.47 5.01 0.76
C LYS A 18 1.50 4.18 -0.52
N LEU A 19 0.76 3.06 -0.57
CA LEU A 19 0.65 2.19 -1.73
C LEU A 19 0.16 2.95 -2.97
N ARG A 20 -0.98 3.64 -2.86
CA ARG A 20 -1.56 4.46 -3.95
C ARG A 20 -0.60 5.52 -4.48
N ILE A 21 0.14 6.17 -3.59
CA ILE A 21 1.14 7.17 -3.97
C ILE A 21 2.26 6.51 -4.78
N ARG A 22 2.76 5.36 -4.35
CA ARG A 22 3.86 4.64 -5.03
C ARG A 22 3.43 4.08 -6.38
N GLU A 23 2.21 3.58 -6.52
CA GLU A 23 1.64 3.15 -7.80
C GLU A 23 1.53 4.30 -8.80
N THR A 24 1.08 5.47 -8.33
CA THR A 24 1.03 6.69 -9.14
C THR A 24 2.44 7.09 -9.60
N GLN A 25 3.43 7.06 -8.69
CA GLN A 25 4.82 7.35 -9.02
C GLN A 25 5.41 6.33 -10.00
N LEU A 26 5.07 5.04 -9.85
CA LEU A 26 5.52 3.99 -10.76
C LEU A 26 4.97 4.21 -12.17
N LYS A 27 3.68 4.56 -12.28
CA LYS A 27 3.06 4.88 -13.56
C LYS A 27 3.77 6.05 -14.26
N LEU A 28 4.09 7.12 -13.52
CA LEU A 28 4.86 8.25 -14.06
C LEU A 28 6.28 7.84 -14.46
N ALA A 29 6.98 7.08 -13.62
CA ALA A 29 8.33 6.58 -13.91
C ALA A 29 8.36 5.74 -15.20
N LYS A 30 7.35 4.87 -15.41
CA LYS A 30 7.18 4.09 -16.64
C LYS A 30 6.91 4.97 -17.86
N ILE A 31 6.01 5.96 -17.75
CA ILE A 31 5.72 6.94 -18.83
C ILE A 31 6.99 7.70 -19.25
N HIS A 32 7.84 8.06 -18.29
CA HIS A 32 9.07 8.79 -18.52
C HIS A 32 10.31 7.90 -18.78
N ASN A 33 10.13 6.59 -18.96
CA ASN A 33 11.20 5.61 -19.21
C ASN A 33 12.30 5.61 -18.12
N MET A 34 11.94 5.91 -16.87
CA MET A 34 12.86 5.87 -15.72
C MET A 34 12.97 4.44 -15.18
N SER A 35 13.74 3.60 -15.87
CA SER A 35 13.85 2.15 -15.57
C SER A 35 14.34 1.86 -14.15
N TYR A 36 15.42 2.50 -13.72
CA TYR A 36 15.98 2.33 -12.37
C TYR A 36 14.99 2.74 -11.27
N THR A 37 14.35 3.91 -11.46
CA THR A 37 13.32 4.41 -10.52
C THR A 37 12.12 3.47 -10.48
N SER A 38 11.70 2.92 -11.62
CA SER A 38 10.60 1.96 -11.69
C SER A 38 10.89 0.69 -10.89
N GLN A 39 12.10 0.15 -11.00
CA GLN A 39 12.52 -1.03 -10.24
C GLN A 39 12.50 -0.78 -8.73
N ILE A 40 12.97 0.39 -8.29
CA ILE A 40 12.91 0.78 -6.87
C ILE A 40 11.47 0.87 -6.38
N LEU A 41 10.60 1.51 -7.16
CA LEU A 41 9.19 1.68 -6.80
C LEU A 41 8.45 0.34 -6.74
N GLU A 42 8.74 -0.60 -7.65
CA GLU A 42 8.17 -1.95 -7.62
C GLU A 42 8.57 -2.73 -6.35
N ASN A 43 9.84 -2.62 -5.93
CA ASN A 43 10.30 -3.23 -4.68
C ASN A 43 9.58 -2.62 -3.46
N GLN A 44 9.42 -1.30 -3.44
CA GLN A 44 8.73 -0.60 -2.36
C GLN A 44 7.24 -0.92 -2.28
N ILE A 45 6.57 -1.07 -3.44
CA ILE A 45 5.17 -1.50 -3.51
C ILE A 45 5.04 -2.91 -2.93
N SER A 46 5.93 -3.82 -3.31
CA SER A 46 5.93 -5.21 -2.80
C SER A 46 6.11 -5.26 -1.29
N GLU A 47 7.00 -4.43 -0.73
CA GLU A 47 7.20 -4.34 0.72
C GLU A 47 5.96 -3.80 1.46
N LEU A 48 5.28 -2.78 0.89
CA LEU A 48 4.04 -2.26 1.46
C LEU A 48 2.90 -3.28 1.43
N GLN A 49 2.80 -4.06 0.34
CA GLN A 49 1.84 -5.16 0.22
C GLN A 49 2.12 -6.26 1.24
N HIS A 50 3.40 -6.59 1.48
CA HIS A 50 3.79 -7.52 2.53
C HIS A 50 3.34 -7.03 3.91
N GLN A 51 3.64 -5.77 4.26
CA GLN A 51 3.24 -5.18 5.53
C GLN A 51 1.71 -5.15 5.73
N LEU A 52 0.95 -4.91 4.65
CA LEU A 52 -0.52 -5.01 4.67
C LEU A 52 -0.99 -6.44 4.94
N SER A 53 -0.36 -7.44 4.31
CA SER A 53 -0.71 -8.85 4.52
C SER A 53 -0.40 -9.32 5.94
N GLU A 54 0.69 -8.83 6.54
CA GLU A 54 1.08 -9.13 7.92
C GLU A 54 0.16 -8.48 8.95
N ALA A 55 -0.52 -7.38 8.60
CA ALA A 55 -1.45 -6.71 9.49
C ALA A 55 -2.72 -7.55 9.80
N LYS A 56 -2.93 -8.69 9.10
CA LYS A 56 -3.89 -9.78 9.40
C LYS A 56 -5.17 -9.38 10.14
N ASP A 57 -5.84 -8.35 9.65
CA ASP A 57 -7.22 -8.07 10.02
C ASP A 57 -8.09 -8.39 8.80
N PRO A 58 -9.03 -9.35 8.87
CA PRO A 58 -9.94 -9.67 7.76
C PRO A 58 -10.68 -8.44 7.21
N GLU A 59 -10.85 -7.40 8.03
CA GLU A 59 -11.44 -6.13 7.61
C GLU A 59 -10.53 -5.35 6.63
N ILE A 60 -9.20 -5.49 6.75
CA ILE A 60 -8.21 -4.91 5.82
C ILE A 60 -8.26 -5.60 4.47
N HIS A 61 -8.41 -6.92 4.47
CA HIS A 61 -8.51 -7.68 3.23
C HIS A 61 -9.75 -7.25 2.43
N ALA A 62 -10.87 -6.97 3.12
CA ALA A 62 -12.07 -6.43 2.49
C ALA A 62 -11.84 -5.02 1.92
N LEU A 63 -11.09 -4.16 2.63
CA LEU A 63 -10.69 -2.83 2.13
C LEU A 63 -9.78 -2.91 0.89
N MET A 64 -8.84 -3.85 0.85
CA MET A 64 -7.95 -4.06 -0.30
C MET A 64 -8.74 -4.49 -1.54
N SER A 65 -9.67 -5.45 -1.39
CA SER A 65 -10.52 -5.89 -2.49
C SER A 65 -11.43 -4.79 -3.04
N LEU A 66 -11.78 -3.77 -2.24
CA LEU A 66 -12.58 -2.62 -2.69
C LEU A 66 -11.77 -1.60 -3.51
N LEU A 67 -10.43 -1.64 -3.43
CA LEU A 67 -9.56 -0.75 -4.22
C LEU A 67 -9.28 -1.26 -5.63
N ASP A 68 -9.49 -2.54 -5.87
CA ASP A 68 -9.18 -3.21 -7.14
C ASP A 68 -10.32 -3.06 -8.20
N ASP A 69 -11.43 -2.41 -7.84
CA ASP A 69 -12.55 -2.00 -8.72
C ASP A 69 -12.52 -0.50 -9.08
#